data_AF-A0A959SLG7-F1
#
_entry.id   AF-A0A959SLG7-F1
#
_cell.length_a   1.000
_cell.length_b   1.000
_cell.length_c   1.000
_cell.angle_alpha   90.00
_cell.angle_beta   90.00
_cell.angle_gamma   90.00
#
_symmetry.space_group_name_H-M   'P 1'
#
loop_
_entity.id
_entity.type
_entity.pdbx_description
1 polymer ?
#
loop_
_entity_poly.entity_id
_entity_poly.type
_entity_poly.pdbx_seq_one_letter_code
_entity_poly.pdbx_strand_id
1 'polypeptide(L)' 'MAKKGNRVQVIMECTEHKTSGMPGTSRYITTKNRKNTTERMELKKYNP' A
#
# COMPACT_ATOMS: atom_id res chain seq x y z
N MET A 1 -23.69 -9.14 4.30
CA MET A 1 -22.28 -8.64 4.37
C MET A 1 -22.31 -7.15 4.65
N ALA A 2 -21.80 -6.70 5.80
CA ALA A 2 -21.72 -5.26 6.08
C ALA A 2 -20.80 -4.59 5.04
N LYS A 3 -21.31 -3.59 4.32
CA LYS A 3 -20.49 -2.79 3.38
C LYS A 3 -19.30 -2.23 4.18
N LYS A 4 -18.08 -2.64 3.85
CA LYS A 4 -16.84 -1.98 4.30
C LYS A 4 -16.91 -0.55 3.75
N GLY A 5 -17.48 0.39 4.53
CA GLY A 5 -17.88 1.71 4.06
C GLY A 5 -16.73 2.54 3.50
N ASN A 6 -16.14 3.43 4.31
CA ASN A 6 -15.04 4.28 3.86
C ASN A 6 -13.66 3.61 3.94
N ARG A 7 -13.55 2.45 4.63
CA ARG A 7 -12.31 1.68 4.77
C ARG A 7 -12.14 0.68 3.64
N VAL A 8 -11.02 0.78 2.94
CA VAL A 8 -10.70 -0.06 1.78
C VAL A 8 -9.31 -0.64 1.89
N GLN A 9 -9.12 -1.83 1.31
CA GLN A 9 -7.80 -2.43 1.21
C GLN A 9 -7.00 -1.70 0.14
N VAL A 10 -5.75 -1.42 0.46
CA VAL A 10 -4.76 -0.83 -0.44
C VAL A 10 -3.48 -1.66 -0.36
N ILE A 11 -2.75 -1.70 -1.47
CA ILE A 11 -1.46 -2.36 -1.56
C ILE A 11 -0.41 -1.26 -1.63
N MET A 12 0.56 -1.28 -0.71
CA MET A 12 1.74 -0.43 -0.79
C MET A 12 2.87 -1.22 -1.41
N GLU A 13 3.34 -0.78 -2.57
CA GLU A 13 4.44 -1.38 -3.32
C GLU A 13 5.74 -0.59 -3.08
N CYS A 14 6.86 -1.29 -2.91
CA CYS A 14 8.17 -0.66 -2.77
C CYS A 14 8.56 0.10 -4.05
N THR A 15 8.93 1.37 -3.90
CA THR A 15 9.35 2.24 -5.02
C THR A 15 10.80 2.03 -5.41
N GLU A 16 11.67 1.70 -4.46
CA GLU A 16 13.11 1.53 -4.66
C GLU A 16 13.46 0.19 -5.31
N HIS A 17 12.75 -0.89 -4.93
CA HIS A 17 12.98 -2.23 -5.50
C HIS A 17 12.57 -2.29 -6.98
N LYS A 18 11.64 -1.43 -7.43
CA LYS A 18 11.19 -1.42 -8.82
C LYS A 18 12.32 -1.13 -9.83
N THR A 19 13.37 -0.42 -9.41
CA THR A 19 14.51 -0.06 -10.28
C THR A 19 15.73 -0.93 -10.05
N SER A 20 15.72 -1.88 -9.12
CA SER A 20 16.90 -2.69 -8.77
C SER A 20 17.20 -3.81 -9.78
N GLY A 21 16.24 -4.17 -10.64
CA GLY A 21 16.37 -5.30 -11.57
C GLY A 21 16.35 -6.67 -10.89
N MET A 22 16.13 -6.73 -9.58
CA MET A 22 16.01 -7.98 -8.82
C MET A 22 14.60 -8.57 -8.93
N PRO A 23 14.46 -9.91 -8.92
CA PRO A 23 13.16 -10.57 -8.98
C PRO A 23 12.40 -10.37 -7.67
N GLY A 24 11.14 -9.94 -7.78
CA GLY A 24 10.26 -9.71 -6.64
C GLY A 24 10.11 -8.23 -6.30
N THR A 25 9.03 -7.90 -5.59
CA THR A 25 8.81 -6.53 -5.09
C THR A 25 8.04 -6.62 -3.79
N SER A 26 8.56 -5.95 -2.76
CA SER A 26 7.90 -5.91 -1.46
C SER A 26 6.55 -5.21 -1.54
N ARG A 27 5.51 -5.92 -1.11
CA ARG A 27 4.12 -5.46 -1.10
C ARG A 27 3.51 -5.62 0.29
N TYR A 28 2.92 -4.55 0.80
CA TYR A 28 2.17 -4.55 2.05
C TYR A 28 0.68 -4.36 1.80
N ILE A 29 -0.13 -5.30 2.26
CA ILE A 29 -1.59 -5.15 2.27
C ILE A 29 -1.98 -4.41 3.55
N THR A 30 -2.67 -3.29 3.40
CA THR A 30 -3.19 -2.53 4.53
C THR A 30 -4.57 -1.97 4.19
N THR A 31 -5.18 -1.26 5.13
CA THR A 31 -6.46 -0.59 4.90
C THR A 31 -6.31 0.92 5.03
N LYS A 32 -6.88 1.67 4.10
CA LYS A 32 -6.98 3.13 4.13
C LYS A 32 -8.43 3.55 4.25
N ASN A 33 -8.70 4.63 4.99
CA ASN A 33 -9.98 5.31 4.95
C ASN A 33 -9.97 6.34 3.81
N ARG A 34 -10.80 6.15 2.78
CA ARG A 34 -10.84 7.03 1.59
C ARG A 34 -11.26 8.46 1.91
N LYS A 35 -12.02 8.70 3.00
CA LYS A 35 -12.47 10.05 3.38
C LYS A 35 -11.42 10.81 4.19
N ASN A 36 -10.75 10.12 5.12
CA ASN A 36 -9.77 10.78 6.00
C ASN A 36 -8.42 10.96 5.29
N THR A 37 -8.09 10.06 4.36
CA THR A 37 -6.83 10.08 3.61
C THR A 37 -7.16 9.87 2.14
N THR A 38 -7.48 10.96 1.46
CA THR A 38 -7.84 10.96 0.03
C THR A 38 -6.62 10.65 -0.84
N GLU A 39 -5.49 11.28 -0.51
CA GLU A 39 -4.23 11.18 -1.26
C GLU A 39 -3.59 9.79 -1.24
N ARG A 40 -2.66 9.58 -2.17
CA ARG A 40 -1.84 8.37 -2.21
C ARG A 40 -1.08 8.21 -0.89
N MET A 41 -1.13 7.01 -0.31
CA MET A 41 -0.41 6.69 0.91
C MET A 41 1.02 6.28 0.54
N GLU A 42 2.00 7.03 1.04
CA GLU A 42 3.42 6.75 0.90
C GLU A 42 4.05 6.66 2.29
N LEU A 43 4.67 5.53 2.62
CA LEU A 43 5.25 5.25 3.93
C LEU A 43 6.60 4.58 3.76
N LYS A 44 7.55 4.92 4.63
CA LYS A 44 8.81 4.20 4.77
C LYS A 44 8.55 2.93 5.57
N LYS A 45 8.72 1.78 4.94
CA LYS A 45 8.62 0.45 5.56
C LYS A 45 9.88 -0.35 5.28
N TYR A 46 10.11 -1.35 6.12
CA TYR A 46 11.17 -2.33 5.89
C TYR A 46 11.00 -3.01 4.53
N ASN A 47 12.10 -3.32 3.85
CA ASN A 47 12.13 -4.07 2.61
C ASN A 47 12.98 -5.32 2.88
N PRO A 48 12.36 -6.51 3.06
CA PRO A 48 13.09 -7.76 3.25
C PRO A 48 13.89 -8.17 2.01
#